data_AF-A0A2E6TTU4-F1
#
_entry.id   AF-A0A2E6TTU4-F1
#
_cell.length_a   1.000
_cell.length_b   1.000
_cell.length_c   1.000
_cell.angle_alpha   90.00
_cell.angle_beta   90.00
_cell.angle_gamma   90.00
#
_symmetry.space_group_name_H-M   'P 1'
#
loop_
_entity.id
_entity.type
_entity.pdbx_description
1 polymer ?
#
loop_
_entity_poly.entity_id
_entity_poly.type
_entity_poly.pdbx_seq_one_letter_code
_entity_poly.pdbx_strand_id
1 'polypeptide(L)'
;MQTLTPSTALEAWRRLSDAETEAIKNGNLEELIQFQGQKDDLRAQMEPMDFSEVNPKWASALIAREQHNHYLLQGKMEELQLQLNEEGRSMGNIQKVHRAYGHQPVNERQSRPIWHQVT
;
A
#
# COMPACT_ATOMS: atom_id res chain seq x y z
N MET A 1 -37.35 -9.46 2.01
CA MET A 1 -36.02 -10.03 2.31
C MET A 1 -35.55 -10.74 1.06
N GLN A 2 -34.54 -10.21 0.35
CA GLN A 2 -33.96 -10.94 -0.78
C GLN A 2 -33.17 -12.11 -0.20
N THR A 3 -33.55 -13.33 -0.55
CA THR A 3 -32.78 -14.52 -0.22
C THR A 3 -31.46 -14.45 -0.99
N LEU A 4 -30.35 -14.28 -0.26
CA LEU A 4 -29.02 -14.35 -0.85
C LEU A 4 -28.82 -15.78 -1.35
N THR A 5 -28.69 -15.95 -2.67
CA THR A 5 -28.43 -17.25 -3.29
C THR A 5 -26.92 -17.49 -3.42
N PRO A 6 -26.46 -18.74 -3.48
CA PRO A 6 -25.03 -19.06 -3.61
C PRO A 6 -24.36 -18.35 -4.80
N SER A 7 -25.05 -18.26 -5.94
CA SER A 7 -24.55 -17.57 -7.15
C SER A 7 -24.44 -16.05 -6.93
N THR A 8 -25.44 -15.43 -6.31
CA THR A 8 -25.40 -13.98 -6.00
C THR A 8 -24.33 -13.63 -4.97
N ALA A 9 -24.08 -14.52 -3.99
CA ALA A 9 -23.04 -14.31 -2.99
C ALA A 9 -21.64 -14.36 -3.62
N LEU A 10 -21.39 -15.32 -4.51
CA LEU A 10 -20.13 -15.41 -5.26
C LEU A 10 -19.92 -14.25 -6.21
N GLU A 11 -20.98 -13.75 -6.85
CA GLU A 11 -20.89 -12.56 -7.69
C GLU A 11 -20.57 -11.31 -6.85
N ALA A 12 -21.19 -11.15 -5.69
CA ALA A 12 -20.88 -10.07 -4.75
C ALA A 12 -19.41 -10.15 -4.29
N TRP A 13 -18.93 -11.34 -3.95
CA TRP A 13 -17.53 -11.55 -3.56
C TRP A 13 -16.56 -11.18 -4.68
N ARG A 14 -16.88 -11.58 -5.93
CA ARG A 14 -16.06 -11.21 -7.10
C ARG A 14 -16.01 -9.70 -7.26
N ARG A 15 -17.14 -9.01 -7.16
CA ARG A 15 -17.20 -7.53 -7.26
C ARG A 15 -16.38 -6.85 -6.17
N LEU A 16 -16.45 -7.34 -4.93
CA LEU A 16 -15.60 -6.83 -3.84
C LEU A 16 -14.12 -7.05 -4.13
N SER A 17 -13.75 -8.21 -4.65
CA SER A 17 -12.37 -8.52 -5.03
C SER A 17 -11.89 -7.64 -6.20
N ASP A 18 -12.76 -7.34 -7.16
CA ASP A 18 -12.47 -6.43 -8.26
C ASP A 18 -12.25 -5.00 -7.74
N ALA A 19 -13.09 -4.54 -6.82
CA ALA A 19 -12.98 -3.21 -6.20
C ALA A 19 -11.72 -3.07 -5.34
N GLU A 20 -11.37 -4.11 -4.58
CA GLU A 20 -10.09 -4.17 -3.86
C GLU A 20 -8.90 -4.03 -4.79
N THR A 21 -8.90 -4.70 -5.96
CA THR A 21 -7.81 -4.57 -6.93
C THR A 21 -7.56 -3.10 -7.27
N GLU A 22 -8.61 -2.32 -7.48
CA GLU A 22 -8.52 -0.90 -7.82
C GLU A 22 -8.12 -0.04 -6.60
N ALA A 23 -8.65 -0.33 -5.41
CA ALA A 23 -8.23 0.36 -4.19
C ALA A 23 -6.74 0.15 -3.88
N ILE A 24 -6.20 -1.07 -4.08
CA ILE A 24 -4.77 -1.38 -3.92
C ILE A 24 -3.92 -0.56 -4.90
N LYS A 25 -4.32 -0.50 -6.17
CA LYS A 25 -3.61 0.27 -7.20
C LYS A 25 -3.57 1.76 -6.86
N ASN A 26 -4.68 2.29 -6.33
CA ASN A 26 -4.81 3.69 -5.95
C ASN A 26 -4.19 4.01 -4.58
N GLY A 27 -3.72 3.00 -3.83
CA GLY A 27 -3.18 3.17 -2.48
C GLY A 27 -4.22 3.63 -1.45
N ASN A 28 -5.52 3.38 -1.71
CA ASN A 28 -6.60 3.80 -0.83
C ASN A 28 -6.82 2.78 0.30
N LEU A 29 -6.15 3.00 1.43
CA LEU A 29 -6.22 2.11 2.59
C LEU A 29 -7.59 2.14 3.29
N GLU A 30 -8.31 3.26 3.25
CA GLU A 30 -9.63 3.37 3.89
C GLU A 30 -10.67 2.51 3.16
N GLU A 31 -10.69 2.57 1.82
CA GLU A 31 -11.55 1.71 1.00
C GLU A 31 -11.21 0.23 1.19
N LEU A 32 -9.92 -0.11 1.32
CA LEU A 32 -9.50 -1.49 1.59
C LEU A 32 -10.05 -2.04 2.92
N ILE A 33 -9.99 -1.24 3.98
CA ILE A 33 -10.58 -1.63 5.29
C ILE A 33 -12.09 -1.81 5.16
N GLN A 34 -12.75 -0.93 4.40
CA GLN A 34 -14.19 -1.02 4.16
C GLN A 34 -14.57 -2.29 3.39
N PHE A 35 -13.83 -2.65 2.35
CA PHE A 35 -14.07 -3.87 1.57
C PHE A 35 -13.79 -5.13 2.37
N GLN A 36 -12.77 -5.13 3.22
CA GLN A 36 -12.49 -6.23 4.13
C GLN A 36 -13.68 -6.49 5.06
N GLY A 37 -14.26 -5.43 5.66
CA GLY A 37 -15.47 -5.56 6.49
C GLY A 37 -16.66 -6.13 5.71
N GLN A 38 -16.89 -5.66 4.48
CA GLN A 38 -17.95 -6.19 3.62
C GLN A 38 -17.73 -7.66 3.24
N LYS A 39 -16.49 -8.08 3.02
CA LYS A 39 -16.15 -9.49 2.77
C LYS A 39 -16.36 -10.36 4.00
N ASP A 40 -16.04 -9.87 5.19
CA ASP A 40 -16.27 -10.62 6.43
C ASP A 40 -17.78 -10.79 6.70
N ASP A 41 -18.59 -9.74 6.47
CA ASP A 41 -20.05 -9.83 6.54
C ASP A 41 -20.63 -10.80 5.49
N LEU A 42 -20.08 -10.77 4.28
CA LEU A 42 -20.49 -11.68 3.20
C LEU A 42 -20.08 -13.12 3.51
N ARG A 43 -18.90 -13.34 4.10
CA ARG A 43 -18.43 -14.65 4.55
C ARG A 43 -19.38 -15.26 5.57
N ALA A 44 -19.79 -14.48 6.56
CA ALA A 44 -20.75 -14.92 7.59
C ALA A 44 -22.10 -15.33 6.97
N GLN A 45 -22.54 -14.63 5.92
CA GLN A 45 -23.77 -14.97 5.20
C GLN A 45 -23.62 -16.21 4.31
N MET A 46 -22.42 -16.45 3.78
CA MET A 46 -22.11 -17.61 2.91
C MET A 46 -21.86 -18.90 3.68
N GLU A 47 -21.38 -18.85 4.92
CA GLU A 47 -21.07 -20.03 5.74
C GLU A 47 -22.21 -21.07 5.83
N PRO A 48 -23.49 -20.70 6.00
CA PRO A 48 -24.59 -21.66 6.02
C PRO A 48 -25.09 -22.09 4.63
N MET A 49 -24.52 -21.58 3.53
CA MET A 49 -25.00 -21.87 2.17
C MET A 49 -24.40 -23.16 1.60
N ASP A 50 -25.21 -23.86 0.80
CA ASP A 50 -24.71 -24.96 -0.01
C ASP A 50 -24.22 -24.45 -1.38
N PHE A 51 -22.97 -24.78 -1.71
CA PHE A 51 -22.32 -24.45 -2.97
C PHE A 51 -22.15 -25.68 -3.88
N SER A 52 -22.72 -26.83 -3.53
CA SER A 52 -22.62 -28.08 -4.29
C SER A 52 -23.10 -27.94 -5.74
N GLU A 53 -24.11 -27.11 -5.98
CA GLU A 53 -24.66 -26.83 -7.32
C GLU A 53 -23.87 -25.76 -8.11
N VAL A 54 -22.91 -25.09 -7.47
CA VAL A 54 -22.11 -24.06 -8.12
C VAL A 54 -21.00 -24.69 -8.96
N ASN A 55 -20.84 -24.19 -10.19
CA ASN A 55 -19.77 -24.63 -11.07
C ASN A 55 -18.39 -24.41 -10.44
N PRO A 56 -17.54 -25.45 -10.30
CA PRO A 56 -16.23 -25.37 -9.64
C PRO A 56 -15.27 -24.38 -10.30
N LYS A 57 -15.48 -24.02 -11.58
CA LYS A 57 -14.71 -22.97 -12.25
C LYS A 57 -14.83 -21.62 -11.56
N TRP A 58 -15.98 -21.32 -10.92
CA TRP A 58 -16.15 -20.10 -10.14
C TRP A 58 -15.22 -20.05 -8.94
N ALA A 59 -15.09 -21.15 -8.20
CA ALA A 59 -14.18 -21.24 -7.06
C ALA A 59 -12.72 -20.99 -7.51
N SER A 60 -12.28 -21.62 -8.60
CA SER A 60 -10.92 -21.39 -9.12
C SER A 60 -10.68 -19.95 -9.57
N ALA A 61 -11.66 -19.31 -10.20
CA ALA A 61 -11.54 -17.92 -10.65
C ALA A 61 -11.48 -16.95 -9.45
N LEU A 62 -12.28 -17.22 -8.41
CA LEU A 62 -12.30 -16.42 -7.19
C LEU A 62 -10.98 -16.53 -6.42
N ILE A 63 -10.47 -17.76 -6.24
CA ILE A 63 -9.17 -18.00 -5.60
C ILE A 63 -8.04 -17.31 -6.36
N ALA A 64 -8.03 -17.41 -7.69
CA ALA A 64 -7.02 -16.73 -8.50
C ALA A 64 -7.08 -15.21 -8.34
N ARG A 65 -8.29 -14.64 -8.16
CA ARG A 65 -8.46 -13.20 -7.95
C ARG A 65 -7.97 -12.76 -6.57
N GLU A 66 -8.27 -13.52 -5.51
CA GLU A 66 -7.74 -13.27 -4.17
C GLU A 66 -6.22 -13.35 -4.14
N GLN A 67 -5.65 -14.38 -4.77
CA GLN A 67 -4.19 -14.50 -4.90
C GLN A 67 -3.59 -13.29 -5.60
N HIS A 68 -4.20 -12.83 -6.70
CA HIS A 68 -3.74 -11.63 -7.40
C HIS A 68 -3.78 -10.38 -6.50
N ASN A 69 -4.85 -10.16 -5.74
CA ASN A 69 -4.95 -9.04 -4.79
C ASN A 69 -3.87 -9.13 -3.70
N HIS A 70 -3.61 -10.32 -3.17
CA HIS A 70 -2.54 -10.55 -2.20
C HIS A 70 -1.16 -10.20 -2.77
N TYR A 71 -0.87 -10.63 -4.00
CA TYR A 71 0.40 -10.27 -4.67
C TYR A 71 0.52 -8.75 -4.87
N LEU A 72 -0.54 -8.07 -5.27
CA LEU A 72 -0.54 -6.62 -5.43
C LEU A 72 -0.30 -5.88 -4.10
N LEU A 73 -0.98 -6.30 -3.03
CA LEU A 73 -0.80 -5.75 -1.68
C LEU A 73 0.65 -5.94 -1.20
N GLN A 74 1.21 -7.13 -1.41
CA GLN A 74 2.59 -7.42 -1.04
C GLN A 74 3.56 -6.50 -1.80
N GLY A 75 3.40 -6.35 -3.11
CA GLY A 75 4.24 -5.46 -3.91
C GLY A 75 4.14 -3.99 -3.45
N LYS A 76 2.94 -3.52 -3.09
CA LYS A 76 2.74 -2.18 -2.53
C LYS A 76 3.40 -2.00 -1.16
N MET A 77 3.37 -3.03 -0.31
CA MET A 77 4.07 -3.01 0.98
C MET A 77 5.58 -2.97 0.80
N GLU A 78 6.14 -3.73 -0.15
CA GLU A 78 7.57 -3.70 -0.48
C GLU A 78 8.00 -2.32 -1.01
N GLU A 79 7.18 -1.68 -1.85
CA GLU A 79 7.40 -0.32 -2.35
C GLU A 79 7.45 0.72 -1.20
N LEU A 80 6.48 0.68 -0.29
CA LEU A 80 6.43 1.57 0.88
C LEU A 80 7.62 1.35 1.82
N GLN A 81 8.04 0.09 2.04
CA GLN A 81 9.21 -0.21 2.85
C GLN A 81 10.50 0.35 2.24
N LEU A 82 10.66 0.29 0.92
CA LEU A 82 11.80 0.89 0.23
C LEU A 82 11.80 2.41 0.41
N GLN A 83 10.66 3.07 0.22
CA GLN A 83 10.51 4.51 0.41
C GLN A 83 10.87 4.95 1.83
N LEU A 84 10.34 4.28 2.85
CA LEU A 84 10.65 4.58 4.26
C LEU A 84 12.14 4.42 4.58
N ASN A 85 12.80 3.41 4.00
CA ASN A 85 14.23 3.21 4.18
C ASN A 85 15.07 4.31 3.52
N GLU A 86 14.67 4.79 2.35
CA GLU A 86 15.31 5.91 1.67
C GLU A 86 15.12 7.23 2.43
N GLU A 87 13.90 7.49 2.92
CA GLU A 87 13.61 8.64 3.78
C GLU A 87 14.42 8.60 5.08
N GLY A 88 14.51 7.44 5.73
CA GLY A 88 15.34 7.27 6.93
C GLY A 88 16.82 7.56 6.69
N ARG A 89 17.36 7.12 5.54
CA ARG A 89 18.74 7.45 5.12
C ARG A 89 18.89 8.95 4.85
N SER A 90 17.93 9.56 4.16
CA SER A 90 17.90 11.00 3.87
C SER A 90 17.88 11.83 5.14
N MET A 91 16.97 11.53 6.07
CA MET A 91 16.86 12.20 7.36
C MET A 91 18.12 12.03 8.20
N GLY A 92 18.72 10.83 8.20
CA GLY A 92 19.99 10.58 8.84
C GLY A 92 21.14 11.43 8.27
N ASN A 93 21.16 11.63 6.96
CA ASN A 93 22.13 12.51 6.30
C ASN A 93 21.89 13.99 6.65
N ILE A 94 20.64 14.45 6.67
CA ILE A 94 20.27 15.82 7.10
C ILE A 94 20.73 16.06 8.54
N GLN A 95 20.46 15.13 9.46
CA GLN A 95 20.90 15.24 10.85
C GLN A 95 22.42 15.30 10.97
N LYS A 96 23.17 14.50 10.17
CA LYS A 96 24.64 14.56 10.13
C LYS A 96 25.15 15.90 9.61
N VAL A 97 24.59 16.42 8.52
CA VAL A 97 24.95 17.73 7.95
C VAL A 97 24.63 18.84 8.96
N HIS A 98 23.45 18.81 9.58
CA HIS A 98 23.08 19.78 10.61
C HIS A 98 24.00 19.69 11.84
N ARG A 99 24.45 18.50 12.23
CA ARG A 99 25.45 18.36 13.30
C ARG A 99 26.82 18.91 12.89
N ALA A 100 27.26 18.62 11.67
CA ALA A 100 28.58 19.01 11.17
C ALA A 100 28.70 20.52 10.89
N TYR A 101 27.62 21.12 10.37
CA TYR A 101 27.64 22.49 9.85
C TYR A 101 26.60 23.41 10.51
N GLY A 102 25.66 22.90 11.30
CA GLY A 102 24.62 23.71 11.97
C GLY A 102 25.14 24.57 13.13
N HIS A 103 26.41 24.43 13.51
CA HIS A 103 27.10 25.30 14.46
C HIS A 103 28.14 26.21 13.81
N GLN A 104 28.25 26.28 12.47
CA GLN A 104 29.17 27.25 11.85
C GLN A 104 28.70 28.67 12.16
N PRO A 105 29.44 29.46 12.96
CA PRO A 105 29.11 30.86 13.14
C PRO A 105 29.24 31.56 11.78
N VAL A 106 28.34 32.52 11.52
CA VAL A 106 28.28 33.37 10.30
C VAL A 106 29.58 34.18 10.04
N ASN A 107 30.62 34.02 10.85
CA ASN A 107 31.84 34.82 10.79
C ASN A 107 32.96 34.28 9.88
N GLU A 108 32.80 33.13 9.22
CA GLU A 108 33.82 32.62 8.27
C GLU A 108 33.48 32.85 6.78
N ARG A 109 32.42 33.61 6.47
CA ARG A 109 32.20 34.13 5.11
C ARG A 109 33.07 35.34 4.76
N GLN A 110 33.98 35.75 5.64
CA GLN A 110 35.06 36.69 5.32
C GLN A 110 36.36 35.91 5.01
N SER A 111 36.33 35.08 3.96
CA SER A 111 37.58 34.76 3.27
C SER A 111 38.01 36.00 2.51
N ARG A 112 38.93 36.72 3.15
CA ARG A 112 39.70 37.85 2.61
C ARG A 112 40.10 37.55 1.15
N PRO A 113 39.96 38.50 0.21
CA PRO A 113 40.52 38.31 -1.12
C PRO A 113 42.03 38.18 -0.98
N ILE A 114 42.56 37.01 -1.33
CA ILE A 114 44.01 36.77 -1.43
C ILE A 114 44.48 37.43 -2.72
N TRP A 115 44.67 38.74 -2.68
CA TRP A 115 45.48 39.47 -3.66
C TRP A 115 46.65 40.12 -2.91
N HIS A 116 47.62 39.30 -2.51
CA HIS A 116 48.97 39.81 -2.30
C HIS A 116 49.76 39.58 -3.58
N GLN A 117 49.86 40.67 -4.35
CA GLN A 117 50.98 41.11 -5.19
C GLN A 117 51.85 40.01 -5.82
N VAL A 118 51.65 39.80 -7.11
CA VAL A 118 52.72 39.38 -8.02
C VAL A 118 53.14 40.61 -8.81
N THR A 119 54.40 41.00 -8.58
CA THR A 119 55.26 41.99 -9.29
C THR A 119 54.84 43.45 -9.28
#